data_AF-A0A6S6VWX1-F1
#
_entry.id   AF-A0A6S6VWX1-F1
#
_cell.length_a   1.000
_cell.length_b   1.000
_cell.length_c   1.000
_cell.angle_alpha   90.00
_cell.angle_beta   90.00
_cell.angle_gamma   90.00
#
_symmetry.space_group_name_H-M   'P 1'
#
loop_
_entity.id
_entity.type
_entity.pdbx_description
1 polymer ?
#
loop_
_entity_poly.entity_id
_entity_poly.type
_entity_poly.pdbx_seq_one_letter_code
_entity_poly.pdbx_strand_id
1 'polypeptide(L)'
;MVGVPLAWASTVSSLPSHNPAHIFFSGRNKTRADELISKTSKHSPSTKITFIECDLASLTSVQSAAKQVLSLTNRLDVLICNAGIMATPTELSKDGYELQFATNHLGHALLMKVLLPLMLETAAQPMIRRGRLLRRRGTRLTGLITSRALAKKLWEWTEKELNDWN
;
A
#
# COMPACT_ATOMS: atom_id res chain seq x y z
N MET A 1 -21.55 19.46 8.25
CA MET A 1 -20.59 19.61 7.15
C MET A 1 -20.11 18.22 6.75
N VAL A 2 -20.56 17.74 5.59
CA VAL A 2 -20.33 16.36 5.14
C VAL A 2 -19.11 16.33 4.21
N GLY A 3 -18.14 15.46 4.52
CA GLY A 3 -17.34 14.77 3.51
C GLY A 3 -16.18 15.55 2.88
N VAL A 4 -15.13 15.82 3.66
CA VAL A 4 -13.79 15.91 3.04
C VAL A 4 -13.51 14.53 2.41
N PRO A 5 -13.14 14.43 1.13
CA PRO A 5 -12.69 13.17 0.56
C PRO A 5 -11.53 12.67 1.42
N LEU A 6 -11.65 11.45 1.95
CA LEU A 6 -10.55 10.79 2.64
C LEU A 6 -9.30 10.89 1.71
N ALA A 7 -8.13 11.21 2.26
CA ALA A 7 -6.91 11.53 1.49
C ALA A 7 -6.54 10.49 0.41
N TRP A 8 -7.02 9.25 0.54
CA TRP A 8 -6.86 8.20 -0.47
C TRP A 8 -7.75 8.38 -1.72
N ALA A 9 -8.94 8.96 -1.60
CA ALA A 9 -9.89 9.10 -2.72
C ALA A 9 -9.42 10.12 -3.78
N SER A 10 -8.81 11.22 -3.33
CA SER A 10 -8.18 12.19 -4.23
C SER A 10 -6.99 11.59 -4.98
N THR A 11 -6.17 10.80 -4.29
CA THR A 11 -5.02 10.08 -4.86
C THR A 11 -5.48 9.10 -5.95
N VAL A 12 -6.51 8.29 -5.68
CA VAL A 12 -7.06 7.34 -6.66
C VAL A 12 -7.71 8.06 -7.85
N SER A 13 -8.25 9.27 -7.65
CA SER A 13 -8.85 10.06 -8.74
C SER A 13 -7.80 10.76 -9.61
N SER A 14 -6.62 11.10 -9.09
CA SER A 14 -5.58 11.82 -9.83
C SER A 14 -4.59 10.92 -10.55
N LEU A 15 -4.30 9.74 -9.99
CA LEU A 15 -3.36 8.76 -10.59
C LEU A 15 -3.70 8.37 -12.05
N PRO A 16 -4.97 8.21 -12.46
CA PRO A 16 -5.31 7.87 -13.84
C PRO A 16 -4.76 8.85 -14.89
N SER A 17 -4.55 10.12 -14.55
CA SER A 17 -3.94 11.12 -15.45
C SER A 17 -2.52 10.76 -15.88
N HIS A 18 -1.85 9.85 -15.17
CA HIS A 18 -0.53 9.34 -15.48
C HIS A 18 -0.54 8.02 -16.28
N ASN A 19 -1.71 7.57 -16.73
CA ASN A 19 -1.92 6.31 -17.48
C ASN A 19 -1.31 5.06 -16.81
N PRO A 20 -1.59 4.80 -15.52
CA PRO A 20 -1.22 3.53 -14.91
C PRO A 20 -2.00 2.38 -15.56
N ALA A 21 -1.35 1.23 -15.72
CA ALA A 21 -2.01 0.05 -16.28
C ALA A 21 -3.12 -0.46 -15.35
N HIS A 22 -2.87 -0.46 -14.04
CA HIS A 22 -3.79 -0.94 -13.02
C HIS A 22 -3.53 -0.21 -11.70
N ILE A 23 -4.58 0.29 -11.07
CA ILE A 23 -4.56 0.87 -9.73
C ILE A 23 -5.25 -0.11 -8.77
N PHE A 24 -4.52 -0.54 -7.74
CA PHE A 24 -5.10 -1.18 -6.56
C PHE A 24 -5.23 -0.15 -5.45
N PHE A 25 -6.36 -0.11 -4.77
CA PHE A 25 -6.53 0.70 -3.57
C PHE A 25 -7.27 -0.10 -2.51
N SER A 26 -7.01 0.22 -1.25
CA SER A 26 -7.54 -0.55 -0.13
C SER A 26 -8.25 0.31 0.90
N GLY A 27 -9.13 -0.34 1.68
CA GLY A 27 -9.91 0.30 2.72
C GLY A 27 -10.96 -0.64 3.30
N ARG A 28 -11.79 -0.12 4.21
CA ARG A 28 -12.78 -0.89 4.97
C ARG A 28 -14.21 -0.83 4.43
N ASN A 29 -14.49 0.09 3.48
CA ASN A 29 -15.85 0.35 3.03
C ASN A 29 -15.97 0.14 1.52
N LYS A 30 -16.53 -1.01 1.14
CA LYS A 30 -16.75 -1.41 -0.25
C LYS A 30 -17.70 -0.47 -0.98
N THR A 31 -18.79 -0.03 -0.35
CA THR A 31 -19.76 0.89 -0.98
C THR A 31 -19.11 2.20 -1.45
N ARG A 32 -18.30 2.83 -0.58
CA ARG A 32 -17.54 4.05 -0.95
C ARG A 32 -16.49 3.78 -2.02
N ALA A 33 -15.91 2.59 -2.01
CA ALA A 33 -14.96 2.16 -3.04
C ALA A 33 -15.64 2.02 -4.40
N ASP A 34 -16.81 1.39 -4.45
CA ASP A 34 -17.60 1.19 -5.68
C ASP A 34 -18.08 2.52 -6.27
N GLU A 35 -18.50 3.46 -5.42
CA GLU A 35 -18.83 4.84 -5.81
C GLU A 35 -17.63 5.55 -6.45
N LEU A 36 -16.44 5.42 -5.85
CA LEU A 36 -15.22 6.02 -6.37
C LEU A 36 -14.79 5.38 -7.70
N ILE A 37 -14.82 4.05 -7.79
CA ILE A 37 -14.52 3.34 -9.04
C ILE A 37 -15.47 3.82 -10.14
N SER A 38 -16.76 3.93 -9.86
CA SER A 38 -17.77 4.40 -10.82
C SER A 38 -17.50 5.84 -11.26
N LYS A 39 -17.09 6.72 -10.34
CA LYS A 39 -16.77 8.12 -10.64
C LYS A 39 -15.50 8.23 -11.49
N THR A 40 -14.44 7.51 -11.12
CA THR A 40 -13.13 7.60 -11.79
C THR A 40 -13.16 6.93 -13.16
N SER A 41 -13.85 5.79 -13.31
CA SER A 41 -13.94 5.06 -14.58
C SER A 41 -14.62 5.88 -15.69
N LYS A 42 -15.55 6.79 -15.33
CA LYS A 42 -16.16 7.74 -16.28
C LYS A 42 -15.15 8.71 -16.91
N HIS A 43 -14.10 9.08 -16.16
CA HIS A 43 -13.10 10.05 -16.59
C HIS A 43 -11.84 9.39 -17.17
N SER A 44 -11.61 8.10 -16.89
CA SER A 44 -10.42 7.37 -17.32
C SER A 44 -10.75 5.89 -17.59
N PRO A 45 -11.45 5.59 -18.70
CA PRO A 45 -11.95 4.23 -18.99
C PRO A 45 -10.82 3.23 -19.32
N SER A 46 -9.63 3.71 -19.65
CA SER A 46 -8.47 2.88 -19.98
C SER A 46 -7.74 2.33 -18.75
N THR A 47 -7.93 2.94 -17.57
CA THR A 47 -7.24 2.55 -16.34
C THR A 47 -8.09 1.54 -15.58
N LYS A 48 -7.57 0.32 -15.37
CA LYS A 48 -8.23 -0.65 -14.50
C LYS A 48 -8.07 -0.22 -13.04
N ILE A 49 -9.17 -0.19 -12.28
CA ILE A 49 -9.15 0.16 -10.86
C ILE A 49 -9.78 -1.01 -10.08
N THR A 50 -9.10 -1.49 -9.04
CA THR A 50 -9.57 -2.61 -8.22
C THR A 50 -9.47 -2.26 -6.75
N PHE A 51 -10.58 -2.47 -6.05
CA PHE A 51 -10.66 -2.33 -4.60
C PHE A 51 -10.24 -3.64 -3.93
N ILE A 52 -9.41 -3.52 -2.89
CA ILE A 52 -8.96 -4.61 -2.03
C ILE A 52 -9.41 -4.29 -0.60
N GLU A 53 -10.32 -5.09 -0.05
CA GLU A 53 -10.75 -4.88 1.33
C GLU A 53 -9.58 -5.14 2.29
N CYS A 54 -9.29 -4.15 3.14
CA CYS A 54 -8.16 -4.22 4.07
C CYS A 54 -8.45 -3.34 5.30
N ASP A 55 -8.28 -3.92 6.47
CA ASP A 55 -8.22 -3.21 7.74
C ASP A 55 -6.77 -3.23 8.25
N LEU A 56 -6.12 -2.06 8.25
CA LEU A 56 -4.73 -1.94 8.73
C LEU A 56 -4.59 -2.15 10.23
N ALA A 57 -5.68 -2.10 11.00
CA ALA A 57 -5.70 -2.44 12.41
C ALA A 57 -5.80 -3.97 12.65
N SER A 58 -5.80 -4.79 11.59
CA SER A 58 -5.81 -6.25 11.70
C SER A 58 -4.77 -6.88 10.79
N LEU A 59 -3.78 -7.50 11.38
CA LEU A 59 -2.61 -8.02 10.67
C LEU A 59 -2.99 -9.19 9.75
N THR A 60 -3.95 -10.02 10.19
CA THR A 60 -4.55 -11.06 9.34
C THR A 60 -5.25 -10.47 8.11
N SER A 61 -5.95 -9.33 8.26
CA SER A 61 -6.58 -8.63 7.13
C SER A 61 -5.52 -8.11 6.16
N VAL A 62 -4.42 -7.53 6.67
CA VAL A 62 -3.31 -7.04 5.86
C VAL A 62 -2.65 -8.17 5.07
N GLN A 63 -2.38 -9.33 5.69
CA GLN A 63 -1.82 -10.47 4.97
C GLN A 63 -2.74 -10.96 3.86
N SER A 64 -4.05 -11.03 4.14
CA SER A 64 -5.05 -11.47 3.16
C SER A 64 -5.13 -10.51 1.97
N ALA A 65 -5.14 -9.20 2.23
CA ALA A 65 -5.10 -8.16 1.21
C ALA A 65 -3.83 -8.22 0.36
N ALA A 66 -2.66 -8.40 1.00
CA ALA A 66 -1.38 -8.53 0.30
C ALA A 66 -1.36 -9.76 -0.61
N LYS A 67 -1.77 -10.93 -0.10
CA LYS A 67 -1.91 -12.18 -0.89
C LYS A 67 -2.86 -12.01 -2.06
N GLN A 68 -3.97 -11.28 -1.87
CA GLN A 68 -4.90 -10.98 -2.96
C GLN A 68 -4.23 -10.13 -4.05
N VAL A 69 -3.47 -9.09 -3.69
CA VAL A 69 -2.70 -8.30 -4.67
C VAL A 69 -1.71 -9.18 -5.42
N LEU A 70 -0.94 -10.01 -4.72
CA LEU A 70 0.02 -10.94 -5.34
C LEU A 70 -0.66 -11.94 -6.30
N SER A 71 -1.91 -12.34 -6.03
CA SER A 71 -2.68 -13.21 -6.92
C SER A 71 -3.21 -12.50 -8.18
N LEU A 72 -3.35 -11.17 -8.13
CA LEU A 72 -3.95 -10.36 -9.20
C LEU A 72 -2.93 -9.73 -10.14
N THR A 73 -1.66 -9.65 -9.72
CA THR A 73 -0.59 -9.06 -10.54
C THR A 73 0.76 -9.72 -10.28
N ASN A 74 1.58 -9.82 -11.32
CA ASN A 74 2.99 -10.21 -11.25
C ASN A 74 3.93 -8.99 -11.35
N ARG A 75 3.40 -7.78 -11.23
CA ARG A 75 4.16 -6.53 -11.27
C ARG A 75 3.57 -5.48 -10.34
N LEU A 76 4.41 -4.84 -9.53
CA LEU A 76 4.03 -3.72 -8.66
C LEU A 76 5.10 -2.62 -8.69
N ASP A 77 4.79 -1.51 -9.36
CA ASP A 77 5.75 -0.41 -9.57
C ASP A 77 5.78 0.63 -8.45
N VAL A 78 4.64 0.87 -7.78
CA VAL A 78 4.47 1.91 -6.76
C VAL A 78 3.59 1.40 -5.62
N LEU A 79 4.04 1.63 -4.38
CA LEU A 79 3.27 1.40 -3.15
C LEU A 79 3.13 2.73 -2.39
N ILE A 80 1.91 3.11 -2.00
CA ILE A 80 1.62 4.35 -1.29
C ILE A 80 1.00 4.02 0.07
N CYS A 81 1.79 4.11 1.13
CA CYS A 81 1.36 3.90 2.52
C CYS A 81 0.76 5.18 3.13
N ASN A 82 -0.41 5.60 2.64
CA ASN A 82 -1.03 6.87 3.04
C ASN A 82 -2.14 6.74 4.10
N ALA A 83 -2.75 5.57 4.26
CA ALA A 83 -3.86 5.41 5.20
C ALA A 83 -3.39 5.58 6.65
N GLY A 84 -4.15 6.33 7.45
CA GLY A 84 -3.83 6.51 8.86
C GLY A 84 -5.00 7.11 9.64
N ILE A 85 -4.93 6.93 10.95
CA ILE A 85 -5.86 7.48 11.94
C ILE A 85 -5.10 8.39 12.91
N MET A 86 -5.80 9.38 13.47
CA MET A 86 -5.27 10.32 14.45
C MET A 86 -6.38 10.70 15.42
N ALA A 87 -6.01 11.07 16.64
CA ALA A 87 -6.94 11.53 17.68
C ALA A 87 -8.04 10.50 18.00
N THR A 88 -7.69 9.20 17.97
CA THR A 88 -8.55 8.12 18.45
C THR A 88 -8.44 7.98 19.97
N PRO A 89 -9.50 7.51 20.66
CA PRO A 89 -9.39 7.07 22.04
C PRO A 89 -8.31 5.99 22.21
N THR A 90 -7.82 5.81 23.44
CA THR A 90 -6.88 4.74 23.77
C THR A 90 -7.58 3.39 23.65
N GLU A 91 -7.38 2.75 22.51
CA GLU A 91 -7.98 1.47 22.17
C GLU A 91 -6.90 0.50 21.68
N LEU A 92 -7.15 -0.79 21.86
CA LEU A 92 -6.31 -1.84 21.30
C LEU A 92 -6.92 -2.34 19.99
N SER A 93 -6.05 -2.61 19.04
CA SER A 93 -6.32 -3.39 17.83
C SER A 93 -6.71 -4.82 18.20
N LYS A 94 -7.24 -5.57 17.21
CA LYS A 94 -7.61 -6.98 17.38
C LYS A 94 -6.42 -7.85 17.80
N ASP A 95 -5.23 -7.42 17.44
CA ASP A 95 -3.97 -8.10 17.69
C ASP A 95 -3.28 -7.62 19.00
N GLY A 96 -3.97 -6.79 19.79
CA GLY A 96 -3.50 -6.37 21.13
C GLY A 96 -2.55 -5.17 21.16
N TYR A 97 -2.22 -4.57 20.01
CA TYR A 97 -1.41 -3.34 19.93
C TYR A 97 -2.26 -2.08 20.04
N GLU A 98 -1.68 -0.97 20.49
CA GLU A 98 -2.33 0.35 20.45
C GLU A 98 -2.80 0.67 19.03
N LEU A 99 -4.03 1.16 18.89
CA LEU A 99 -4.75 1.24 17.62
C LEU A 99 -4.05 2.12 16.57
N GLN A 100 -3.49 3.27 16.96
CA GLN A 100 -2.76 4.15 16.03
C GLN A 100 -1.46 3.52 15.58
N PHE A 101 -0.73 2.88 16.51
CA PHE A 101 0.49 2.15 16.20
C PHE A 101 0.23 0.96 15.28
N ALA A 102 -0.82 0.19 15.55
CA ALA A 102 -1.26 -0.91 14.70
C ALA A 102 -1.56 -0.42 13.28
N THR A 103 -2.36 0.63 13.15
CA THR A 103 -2.84 1.13 11.85
C THR A 103 -1.78 1.88 11.06
N ASN A 104 -1.10 2.84 11.70
CA ASN A 104 -0.21 3.79 11.02
C ASN A 104 1.20 3.20 10.82
N HIS A 105 1.57 2.17 11.58
CA HIS A 105 2.90 1.58 11.52
C HIS A 105 2.87 0.08 11.20
N LEU A 106 2.35 -0.77 12.09
CA LEU A 106 2.47 -2.23 11.93
C LEU A 106 1.78 -2.75 10.66
N GLY A 107 0.56 -2.29 10.38
CA GLY A 107 -0.17 -2.67 9.18
C GLY A 107 0.56 -2.30 7.89
N HIS A 108 1.14 -1.09 7.82
CA HIS A 108 1.94 -0.68 6.66
C HIS A 108 3.26 -1.42 6.55
N ALA A 109 3.94 -1.67 7.68
CA ALA A 109 5.19 -2.42 7.71
C ALA A 109 4.99 -3.86 7.22
N LEU A 110 3.92 -4.53 7.66
CA LEU A 110 3.56 -5.86 7.19
C LEU A 110 3.21 -5.86 5.69
N LEU A 111 2.38 -4.92 5.24
CA LEU A 111 2.01 -4.79 3.83
C LEU A 111 3.25 -4.62 2.95
N MET A 112 4.18 -3.76 3.38
CA MET A 112 5.46 -3.56 2.71
C MET A 112 6.30 -4.83 2.73
N LYS A 113 6.46 -5.51 3.87
CA LYS A 113 7.23 -6.76 3.98
C LYS A 113 6.76 -7.81 2.98
N VAL A 114 5.45 -8.00 2.85
CA VAL A 114 4.86 -9.02 1.95
C VAL A 114 4.99 -8.62 0.47
N LEU A 115 4.82 -7.35 0.13
CA LEU A 115 4.85 -6.89 -1.27
C LEU A 115 6.26 -6.53 -1.77
N LEU A 116 7.21 -6.30 -0.88
CA LEU A 116 8.57 -5.88 -1.22
C LEU A 116 9.28 -6.84 -2.17
N PRO A 117 9.21 -8.18 -2.03
CA PRO A 117 9.80 -9.10 -3.01
C PRO A 117 9.32 -8.84 -4.44
N LEU A 118 8.00 -8.69 -4.63
CA LEU A 118 7.42 -8.40 -5.95
C LEU A 118 7.88 -7.05 -6.50
N MET A 119 8.00 -6.03 -5.64
CA MET A 119 8.49 -4.71 -6.05
C MET A 119 9.97 -4.76 -6.45
N LEU A 120 10.79 -5.55 -5.77
CA LEU A 120 12.20 -5.75 -6.11
C LEU A 120 12.35 -6.50 -7.44
N GLU A 121 11.55 -7.55 -7.66
CA GLU A 121 11.48 -8.25 -8.95
C GLU A 121 11.07 -7.30 -10.08
N THR A 122 10.02 -6.50 -9.84
CA THR A 122 9.54 -5.47 -10.77
C THR A 122 10.63 -4.44 -11.10
N ALA A 123 11.42 -4.04 -10.10
CA ALA A 123 12.50 -3.07 -10.27
C ALA A 123 13.72 -3.63 -11.01
N ALA A 124 13.96 -4.94 -10.92
CA ALA A 124 15.02 -5.65 -11.65
C ALA A 124 14.67 -5.86 -13.13
N GLN A 125 13.38 -5.90 -13.47
CA GLN A 125 12.93 -5.97 -14.86
C GLN A 125 13.26 -4.69 -15.63
N PRO A 126 13.63 -4.78 -16.93
CA PRO A 126 13.85 -3.62 -17.77
C PRO A 126 12.58 -2.75 -17.85
N MET A 127 12.72 -1.44 -17.65
CA MET A 127 11.60 -0.52 -17.83
C MET A 127 11.35 -0.32 -19.33
N ILE A 128 10.23 -0.84 -19.83
CA ILE A 128 9.75 -0.55 -21.18
C ILE A 128 8.96 0.76 -21.11
N ARG A 129 9.57 1.87 -21.54
CA ARG A 129 8.90 3.16 -21.62
C ARG A 129 8.70 3.52 -23.09
N ARG A 130 7.43 3.60 -23.54
CA ARG A 130 7.04 3.95 -24.93
C ARG A 130 7.82 3.16 -26.00
N GLY A 131 7.82 1.83 -25.92
CA GLY A 131 8.46 0.97 -26.93
C GLY A 131 9.99 1.03 -26.98
N ARG A 132 10.64 1.70 -26.03
CA ARG A 132 12.10 1.77 -25.92
C ARG A 132 12.55 1.01 -24.68
N LEU A 133 13.41 0.01 -24.87
CA LEU A 133 14.08 -0.70 -23.79
C LEU A 133 15.08 0.25 -23.12
N LEU A 134 14.74 0.80 -21.95
CA LEU A 134 15.71 1.54 -21.15
C LEU A 134 16.36 0.56 -20.16
N ARG A 135 17.62 0.20 -20.41
CA ARG A 135 18.43 -0.50 -19.40
C ARG A 135 18.68 0.47 -18.25
N ARG A 136 18.07 0.24 -17.08
CA ARG A 136 18.34 1.03 -15.87
C ARG A 136 19.84 0.95 -15.56
N ARG A 137 20.57 2.05 -15.72
CA ARG A 137 21.89 2.20 -15.08
C ARG A 137 21.63 2.34 -13.58
N GLY A 138 22.33 1.54 -12.79
CA GLY A 138 22.05 1.25 -11.38
C GLY A 138 21.55 2.44 -10.57
N THR A 139 20.29 2.38 -10.16
CA THR A 139 19.80 3.11 -9.00
C THR A 139 19.96 2.19 -7.80
N ARG A 140 21.06 2.35 -7.05
CA ARG A 140 21.05 1.97 -5.63
C ARG A 140 19.96 2.80 -4.98
N LEU A 141 18.86 2.17 -4.57
CA LEU A 141 17.94 2.77 -3.62
C LEU A 141 18.66 2.86 -2.27
N THR A 142 19.41 3.93 -2.06
CA THR A 142 19.80 4.37 -0.72
C THR A 142 18.58 5.03 -0.09
N GLY A 143 17.98 4.32 0.88
CA GLY A 143 16.78 4.75 1.59
C GLY A 143 16.99 6.01 2.43
N LEU A 144 15.89 6.73 2.65
CA LEU A 144 15.81 7.74 3.70
C LEU A 144 15.05 7.11 4.87
N ILE A 145 15.80 6.67 5.88
CA ILE A 145 15.24 6.26 7.17
C ILE A 145 15.99 7.06 8.24
N THR A 146 15.21 7.65 9.13
CA THR A 146 15.62 8.38 10.33
C THR A 146 16.59 7.55 11.20
N SER A 147 17.34 8.21 12.10
CA SER A 147 18.51 7.69 12.85
C SER A 147 18.78 6.17 12.82
N ARG A 148 19.93 5.77 12.25
CA ARG A 148 20.36 4.38 11.96
C ARG A 148 20.16 3.35 13.08
N ALA A 149 20.25 3.77 14.34
CA ALA A 149 20.21 2.84 15.47
C ALA A 149 18.79 2.49 15.92
N LEU A 150 17.88 3.48 15.96
CA LEU A 150 16.51 3.27 16.43
C LEU A 150 15.67 2.60 15.34
N ALA A 151 15.82 3.04 14.09
CA ALA A 151 15.06 2.48 12.99
C ALA A 151 15.48 1.04 12.65
N LYS A 152 16.76 0.69 12.83
CA LYS A 152 17.22 -0.69 12.69
C LYS A 152 16.63 -1.57 13.80
N LYS A 153 16.66 -1.12 15.06
CA LYS A 153 16.06 -1.87 16.18
C LYS A 153 14.55 -2.02 16.04
N LEU A 154 13.84 -0.97 15.63
CA LEU A 154 12.42 -1.02 15.32
C LEU A 154 12.16 -1.98 14.17
N TRP A 155 12.92 -1.90 13.08
CA TRP A 155 12.78 -2.81 11.94
C TRP A 155 13.09 -4.27 12.31
N GLU A 156 14.14 -4.53 13.08
CA GLU A 156 14.49 -5.88 13.56
C GLU A 156 13.44 -6.42 14.53
N TRP A 157 12.92 -5.58 15.42
CA TRP A 157 11.81 -5.93 16.31
C TRP A 157 10.55 -6.23 15.50
N THR A 158 10.21 -5.36 14.55
CA THR A 158 9.10 -5.56 13.62
C THR A 158 9.31 -6.79 12.76
N GLU A 159 10.50 -7.08 12.25
CA GLU A 159 10.80 -8.32 11.51
C GLU A 159 10.62 -9.55 12.37
N LYS A 160 11.09 -9.51 13.63
CA LYS A 160 10.91 -10.59 14.60
C LYS A 160 9.43 -10.86 14.85
N GLU A 161 8.67 -9.83 15.23
CA GLU A 161 7.21 -9.93 15.45
C GLU A 161 6.48 -10.39 14.18
N LEU A 162 6.87 -9.87 13.01
CA LEU A 162 6.27 -10.26 11.73
C LEU A 162 6.70 -11.65 11.25
N ASN A 163 7.80 -12.22 11.73
CA ASN A 163 8.24 -13.57 11.39
C ASN A 163 7.47 -14.61 12.20
N ASP A 164 7.00 -14.24 13.39
CA ASP A 164 6.11 -15.05 14.22
C ASP A 164 4.68 -15.17 13.64
N TRP A 165 4.38 -14.45 12.54
CA TRP A 165 3.08 -14.46 11.86
C TRP A 165 3.10 -15.13 10.47
N ASN A 166 4.15 -15.90 10.15
CA ASN A 166 4.19 -16.79 8.98
C ASN A 166 3.54 -18.14 9.28
#